data_AF-A0A512UEP7-F1
#
_entry.id   AF-A0A512UEP7-F1
#
_cell.length_a   1.000
_cell.length_b   1.000
_cell.length_c   1.000
_cell.angle_alpha   90.00
_cell.angle_beta   90.00
_cell.angle_gamma   90.00
#
_symmetry.space_group_name_H-M   'P 1'
#
loop_
_entity.id
_entity.type
_entity.pdbx_description
1 polymer ?
#
loop_
_entity_poly.entity_id
_entity_poly.type
_entity_poly.pdbx_seq_one_letter_code
_entity_poly.pdbx_strand_id
1 'polypeptide(L)'
;MVNILLKLNKDSEIPTNAGNAVDVRDVAKAHLVAFEKDIENQRLTLSERKFTSQDLLDILRENFDSLKEKLPAGQPGSGKEAAAKSSSIDNTKTREILGFPLIDLKTSVVDTVAQILKARGEL
;
A
#
# COMPACT_ATOMS: atom_id res chain seq x y z
N MET A 1 3.59 -5.59 5.94
CA MET A 1 4.04 -6.37 4.77
C MET A 1 5.36 -5.87 4.17
N VAL A 2 5.52 -4.56 3.95
CA VAL A 2 6.75 -3.96 3.38
C VAL A 2 8.04 -4.38 4.11
N ASN A 3 8.06 -4.40 5.44
CA ASN A 3 9.25 -4.81 6.21
C ASN A 3 9.71 -6.25 5.96
N ILE A 4 8.80 -7.17 5.59
CA ILE A 4 9.19 -8.54 5.20
C ILE A 4 9.94 -8.50 3.87
N LEU A 5 9.47 -7.71 2.91
CA LEU A 5 10.10 -7.57 1.60
C LEU A 5 11.50 -6.95 1.70
N LEU A 6 11.68 -5.97 2.60
CA LEU A 6 13.00 -5.34 2.83
C LEU A 6 14.07 -6.28 3.40
N LYS A 7 13.67 -7.47 3.86
CA LYS A 7 14.59 -8.51 4.38
C LYS A 7 14.98 -9.55 3.31
N LEU A 8 14.38 -9.49 2.12
CA LEU A 8 14.69 -10.40 1.02
C LEU A 8 16.05 -10.05 0.39
N ASN A 9 16.61 -11.02 -0.33
CA ASN A 9 17.73 -10.86 -1.24
C ASN A 9 17.31 -11.23 -2.68
N LYS A 10 18.21 -11.03 -3.64
CA LYS A 10 17.95 -11.20 -5.08
C LYS A 10 17.42 -12.60 -5.46
N ASP A 11 17.79 -13.62 -4.70
CA ASP A 11 17.45 -15.02 -4.94
C ASP A 11 16.32 -15.53 -4.04
N SER A 12 15.74 -14.67 -3.20
CA SER A 12 14.68 -15.06 -2.28
C SER A 12 13.37 -15.34 -3.01
N GLU A 13 12.64 -16.36 -2.56
CA GLU A 13 11.27 -16.58 -2.96
C GLU A 13 10.38 -15.41 -2.51
N ILE A 14 9.50 -14.95 -3.39
CA ILE A 14 8.59 -13.83 -3.12
C ILE A 14 7.38 -14.36 -2.36
N PRO A 15 7.08 -13.87 -1.15
CA PRO A 15 5.90 -14.31 -0.40
C PRO A 15 4.60 -14.05 -1.17
N THR A 16 3.72 -15.05 -1.26
CA THR A 16 2.40 -14.95 -1.90
C THR A 16 1.40 -14.24 -0.98
N ASN A 17 1.54 -12.93 -0.82
CA ASN A 17 0.58 -12.11 -0.09
C ASN A 17 -0.19 -11.19 -1.03
N ALA A 18 -1.47 -11.00 -0.72
CA ALA A 18 -2.33 -10.03 -1.36
C ALA A 18 -3.28 -9.41 -0.32
N GLY A 19 -3.75 -8.20 -0.59
CA GLY A 19 -4.68 -7.52 0.30
C GLY A 19 -5.16 -6.20 -0.27
N ASN A 20 -5.84 -5.43 0.58
CA ASN A 20 -6.24 -4.05 0.30
C ASN A 20 -5.35 -3.10 1.11
N ALA A 21 -5.02 -1.96 0.52
CA ALA A 21 -4.19 -0.94 1.14
C ALA A 21 -4.98 0.33 1.41
N VAL A 22 -4.65 0.99 2.52
CA VAL A 22 -4.97 2.39 2.79
C VAL A 22 -3.82 2.98 3.60
N ASP A 23 -3.51 4.25 3.36
CA ASP A 23 -2.49 4.97 4.11
C ASP A 23 -2.98 5.32 5.53
N VAL A 24 -2.09 5.20 6.53
CA VAL A 24 -2.43 5.46 7.94
C VAL A 24 -2.87 6.92 8.18
N ARG A 25 -2.39 7.88 7.39
CA ARG A 25 -2.79 9.29 7.46
C ARG A 25 -4.24 9.47 7.05
N ASP A 26 -4.72 8.68 6.10
CA ASP A 26 -6.13 8.70 5.69
C ASP A 26 -7.03 8.00 6.69
N VAL A 27 -6.54 6.92 7.32
CA VAL A 27 -7.22 6.30 8.46
C VAL A 27 -7.42 7.32 9.58
N ALA A 28 -6.39 8.10 9.93
CA ALA A 28 -6.49 9.14 10.93
C ALA A 28 -7.52 10.22 10.56
N LYS A 29 -7.47 10.74 9.32
CA LYS A 29 -8.46 11.72 8.83
C LYS A 29 -9.89 11.16 8.82
N ALA A 30 -10.06 9.89 8.47
CA ALA A 30 -11.37 9.25 8.47
C ALA A 30 -11.97 9.15 9.89
N HIS A 31 -11.14 8.98 10.92
CA HIS A 31 -11.61 9.04 12.30
C HIS A 31 -12.09 10.45 12.68
N LEU A 32 -11.45 11.52 12.19
CA LEU A 32 -11.95 12.89 12.37
C LEU A 32 -13.31 13.06 11.70
N VAL A 33 -13.43 12.66 10.44
CA VAL A 33 -14.71 12.70 9.70
C VAL A 33 -15.82 11.94 10.44
N ALA A 34 -15.50 10.79 11.05
CA ALA A 34 -16.45 9.95 11.76
C ALA A 34 -17.16 10.63 12.94
N PHE A 35 -16.55 11.63 13.58
CA PHE A 35 -17.18 12.37 14.67
C PHE A 35 -17.50 13.83 14.33
N GLU A 36 -16.84 14.44 13.35
CA GLU A 36 -17.07 15.84 12.96
C GLU A 36 -18.24 16.01 11.99
N LYS A 37 -18.53 14.99 11.17
CA LYS A 37 -19.68 15.01 10.26
C LYS A 37 -20.88 14.29 10.88
N ASP A 38 -22.07 14.70 10.47
CA ASP A 38 -23.33 14.07 10.85
C ASP A 38 -23.57 12.77 10.05
N ILE A 39 -22.73 11.76 10.32
CA ILE A 39 -22.72 10.46 9.62
C ILE A 39 -22.98 9.31 10.59
N GLU A 40 -24.15 9.34 11.23
CA GLU A 40 -24.56 8.28 12.15
C GLU A 40 -24.82 6.93 11.44
N ASN A 41 -24.58 5.84 12.18
CA ASN A 41 -24.84 4.45 11.74
C ASN A 41 -24.17 4.04 10.41
N GLN A 42 -23.08 4.72 10.02
CA GLN A 42 -22.29 4.36 8.84
C GLN A 42 -21.09 3.48 9.18
N ARG A 43 -20.74 2.60 8.25
CA ARG A 43 -19.49 1.83 8.28
C ARG A 43 -18.60 2.33 7.15
N LEU A 44 -17.42 2.85 7.49
CA LEU A 44 -16.48 3.41 6.52
C LEU A 44 -15.44 2.36 6.13
N THR A 45 -15.56 1.81 4.93
CA THR A 45 -14.59 0.84 4.39
C THR A 45 -13.44 1.56 3.71
N LEU A 46 -12.32 1.68 4.41
CA LEU A 46 -11.13 2.34 3.91
C LEU A 46 -10.27 1.38 3.07
N SER A 47 -10.20 1.66 1.77
CA SER A 47 -9.39 0.91 0.82
C SER A 47 -9.11 1.79 -0.40
N GLU A 48 -7.85 2.12 -0.65
CA GLU A 48 -7.43 2.83 -1.86
C GLU A 48 -7.45 1.87 -3.05
N ARG A 49 -6.72 0.76 -2.93
CA ARG A 49 -6.68 -0.31 -3.93
C ARG A 49 -6.22 -1.64 -3.35
N LYS A 50 -6.37 -2.69 -4.16
CA LYS A 50 -5.69 -3.97 -3.94
C LYS A 50 -4.22 -3.91 -4.31
N PHE A 51 -3.47 -4.81 -3.68
CA PHE A 51 -2.07 -5.01 -4.00
C PHE A 51 -1.62 -6.44 -3.68
N THR A 52 -0.50 -6.81 -4.26
CA THR A 52 0.24 -8.05 -4.04
C THR A 52 1.67 -7.76 -3.58
N SER A 53 2.39 -8.78 -3.12
CA SER A 53 3.83 -8.63 -2.86
C SER A 53 4.61 -8.17 -4.10
N GLN A 54 4.20 -8.55 -5.31
CA GLN A 54 4.86 -8.09 -6.54
C GLN A 54 4.65 -6.60 -6.76
N ASP A 55 3.44 -6.07 -6.56
CA ASP A 55 3.18 -4.63 -6.70
C ASP A 55 4.08 -3.80 -5.75
N LEU A 56 4.27 -4.30 -4.52
CA LEU A 56 5.19 -3.66 -3.58
C LEU A 56 6.65 -3.75 -4.04
N LEU A 57 7.10 -4.90 -4.54
CA LEU A 57 8.47 -5.06 -5.06
C LEU A 57 8.75 -4.14 -6.25
N ASP A 58 7.79 -4.01 -7.16
CA ASP A 58 7.89 -3.11 -8.31
C ASP A 58 8.06 -1.66 -7.82
N ILE A 59 7.23 -1.20 -6.88
CA ILE A 59 7.36 0.14 -6.27
C ILE A 59 8.73 0.31 -5.59
N LEU A 60 9.18 -0.66 -4.80
CA LEU A 60 10.46 -0.56 -4.10
C LEU A 60 11.64 -0.45 -5.07
N ARG A 61 11.67 -1.30 -6.11
CA ARG A 61 12.76 -1.35 -7.09
C ARG A 61 12.78 -0.14 -8.03
N GLU A 62 11.62 0.44 -8.30
CA GLU A 62 11.48 1.65 -9.14
C GLU A 62 11.94 2.91 -8.39
N ASN A 63 11.72 3.00 -7.08
CA ASN A 63 11.86 4.26 -6.32
C ASN A 63 13.09 4.31 -5.40
N PHE A 64 13.80 3.19 -5.20
CA PHE A 64 15.00 3.14 -4.35
C PHE A 64 16.13 2.38 -5.05
N ASP A 65 17.10 3.12 -5.61
CA ASP A 65 18.25 2.54 -6.33
C ASP A 65 19.03 1.55 -5.46
N SER A 66 19.17 1.83 -4.15
CA SER A 66 19.84 0.95 -3.18
C SER A 66 19.13 -0.40 -2.98
N LEU A 67 17.84 -0.49 -3.30
CA LEU A 67 17.03 -1.71 -3.17
C LEU A 67 16.90 -2.46 -4.51
N LYS A 68 17.12 -1.80 -5.64
CA LYS A 68 16.91 -2.35 -6.99
C LYS A 68 17.73 -3.60 -7.25
N GLU A 69 19.00 -3.64 -6.87
CA GLU A 69 19.84 -4.82 -7.05
C GLU A 69 19.80 -5.79 -5.86
N LYS A 70 19.30 -5.32 -4.70
CA LYS A 70 19.22 -6.11 -3.46
C LYS A 70 18.01 -7.03 -3.43
N LEU A 71 16.86 -6.56 -3.91
CA LEU A 71 15.60 -7.27 -3.84
C LEU A 71 15.39 -8.18 -5.06
N PRO A 72 14.58 -9.25 -4.95
CA PRO A 72 14.22 -10.07 -6.10
C PRO A 72 13.36 -9.26 -7.08
N ALA A 73 13.50 -9.50 -8.39
CA ALA A 73 12.69 -8.82 -9.41
C ALA A 73 11.30 -9.45 -9.58
N GLY A 74 11.19 -10.77 -9.37
CA GLY A 74 9.95 -11.51 -9.59
C GLY A 74 9.48 -11.41 -11.05
N GLN A 75 8.19 -11.15 -11.22
CA GLN A 75 7.57 -10.91 -12.52
C GLN A 75 6.92 -9.52 -12.52
N PRO A 76 7.65 -8.45 -12.88
CA PRO A 76 7.14 -7.09 -12.83
C PRO A 76 5.81 -6.92 -13.57
N GLY A 77 4.86 -6.25 -12.93
CA GLY A 77 3.52 -6.01 -13.47
C GLY A 77 2.51 -7.15 -13.25
N SER A 78 2.93 -8.35 -12.85
CA SER A 78 2.01 -9.49 -12.63
C SER A 78 1.01 -9.27 -11.48
N GLY A 79 1.29 -8.32 -10.58
CA GLY A 79 0.38 -7.96 -9.47
C GLY A 79 -1.00 -7.48 -9.93
N LYS A 80 -1.07 -6.75 -11.06
CA LYS A 80 -2.34 -6.27 -11.64
C LYS A 80 -3.26 -7.41 -12.06
N GLU A 81 -2.71 -8.43 -12.71
CA GLU A 81 -3.48 -9.60 -13.16
C GLU A 81 -3.98 -10.42 -11.98
N ALA A 82 -3.14 -10.63 -10.96
CA ALA A 82 -3.54 -11.31 -9.74
C ALA A 82 -4.64 -10.56 -8.99
N ALA A 83 -4.54 -9.23 -8.90
CA ALA A 83 -5.56 -8.39 -8.29
C ALA A 83 -6.90 -8.44 -9.04
N ALA A 84 -6.88 -8.54 -10.37
CA ALA A 84 -8.08 -8.63 -11.21
C ALA A 84 -8.87 -9.95 -11.00
N LYS A 85 -8.19 -11.04 -10.58
CA LYS A 85 -8.81 -12.35 -10.33
C LYS A 85 -9.48 -12.49 -8.96
N SER A 86 -9.46 -11.45 -8.12
CA SER A 86 -9.99 -11.48 -6.75
C SER A 86 -11.23 -10.59 -6.57
N SER A 87 -11.99 -10.79 -5.48
CA SER A 87 -13.19 -10.00 -5.16
C SER A 87 -12.90 -8.51 -5.00
N SER A 88 -13.64 -7.63 -5.67
CA SER A 88 -13.46 -6.16 -5.56
C SER A 88 -14.09 -5.59 -4.28
N ILE A 89 -13.55 -4.47 -3.80
CA ILE A 89 -14.19 -3.62 -2.80
C ILE A 89 -14.85 -2.46 -3.53
N ASP A 90 -16.15 -2.32 -3.35
CA ASP A 90 -16.83 -1.06 -3.63
C ASP A 90 -16.89 -0.25 -2.34
N ASN A 91 -16.19 0.88 -2.32
CA ASN A 91 -16.23 1.84 -1.22
C ASN A 91 -16.63 3.25 -1.69
N THR A 92 -17.39 3.34 -2.78
CA THR A 92 -17.87 4.61 -3.35
C THR A 92 -18.57 5.46 -2.30
N LYS A 93 -19.51 4.86 -1.54
CA LYS A 93 -20.20 5.54 -0.41
C LYS A 93 -19.24 6.08 0.64
N THR A 94 -18.20 5.33 1.00
CA THR A 94 -17.19 5.80 1.97
C THR A 94 -16.41 6.99 1.42
N ARG A 95 -16.00 6.94 0.14
CA ARG A 95 -15.26 8.02 -0.50
C ARG A 95 -16.06 9.32 -0.59
N GLU A 96 -17.36 9.22 -0.92
CA GLU A 96 -18.28 10.35 -0.92
C GLU A 96 -18.39 10.97 0.48
N ILE A 97 -18.56 10.15 1.52
CA ILE A 97 -18.65 10.61 2.91
C ILE A 97 -17.36 11.30 3.37
N LEU A 98 -16.18 10.73 3.06
CA LEU A 98 -14.89 11.31 3.45
C LEU A 98 -14.69 12.69 2.83
N GLY A 99 -15.00 12.85 1.54
CA GLY A 99 -14.85 14.12 0.83
C GLY A 99 -13.40 14.53 0.57
N PHE A 100 -12.46 13.58 0.66
CA PHE A 100 -11.05 13.78 0.28
C PHE A 100 -10.51 12.54 -0.46
N PRO A 101 -9.54 12.70 -1.38
CA PRO A 101 -8.91 11.57 -2.05
C PRO A 101 -7.99 10.80 -1.08
N LEU A 102 -8.01 9.47 -1.19
CA LEU A 102 -7.05 8.61 -0.49
C LEU A 102 -5.68 8.71 -1.15
N ILE A 103 -4.63 8.65 -0.34
CA ILE A 103 -3.23 8.58 -0.74
C ILE A 103 -3.00 7.24 -1.44
N ASP A 104 -2.40 7.30 -2.64
CA ASP A 104 -2.17 6.12 -3.45
C ASP A 104 -1.12 5.17 -2.82
N LEU A 105 -1.19 3.90 -3.20
CA LEU A 105 -0.28 2.86 -2.74
C LEU A 105 1.22 3.21 -2.93
N LYS A 106 1.61 3.81 -4.07
CA LYS A 106 3.02 4.13 -4.35
C LYS A 106 3.52 5.17 -3.35
N THR A 107 2.77 6.25 -3.16
CA THR A 107 3.09 7.30 -2.19
C THR A 107 3.18 6.73 -0.78
N SER A 108 2.20 5.93 -0.35
CA SER A 108 2.20 5.32 0.99
C SER A 108 3.42 4.42 1.24
N VAL A 109 3.77 3.58 0.25
CA VAL A 109 4.92 2.66 0.35
C VAL A 109 6.24 3.42 0.33
N VAL A 110 6.40 4.39 -0.57
CA VAL A 110 7.63 5.21 -0.68
C VAL A 110 7.86 5.98 0.61
N ASP A 111 6.85 6.67 1.15
CA ASP A 111 6.99 7.43 2.40
C ASP A 111 7.38 6.50 3.57
N THR A 112 6.74 5.33 3.66
CA THR A 112 7.05 4.33 4.69
C THR A 112 8.49 3.85 4.59
N VAL A 113 8.97 3.52 3.39
CA VAL A 113 10.31 2.95 3.18
C VAL A 113 11.38 4.00 3.33
N ALA A 114 11.17 5.22 2.83
CA ALA A 114 12.07 6.34 3.04
C ALA A 114 12.28 6.62 4.53
N GLN A 115 11.21 6.59 5.33
CA GLN A 115 11.31 6.71 6.79
C GLN A 115 12.16 5.58 7.41
N ILE A 116 11.97 4.32 6.97
CA ILE A 116 12.74 3.18 7.47
C ILE A 116 14.22 3.30 7.10
N LEU A 117 14.54 3.62 5.84
CA LEU A 117 15.92 3.72 5.37
C LEU A 117 16.65 4.88 6.07
N LYS A 118 15.99 6.04 6.21
CA LYS A 118 16.52 7.18 6.97
C LYS A 118 16.83 6.82 8.41
N ALA A 119 15.93 6.08 9.08
CA ALA A 119 16.15 5.62 10.45
C ALA A 119 17.33 4.63 10.59
N ARG A 120 17.72 3.97 9.50
CA ARG A 120 18.89 3.07 9.43
C ARG A 120 20.18 3.76 8.95
N GLY A 121 20.11 5.01 8.51
CA GLY A 121 21.23 5.70 7.87
C GLY A 121 21.54 5.18 6.45
N GLU A 122 20.55 4.57 5.79
CA GLU A 122 20.64 4.05 4.41
C GLU A 122 20.08 5.05 3.37
N LEU A 123 19.66 6.24 3.82
CA LEU A 123 19.13 7.35 3.02
C LEU A 123 19.62 8.70 3.59
#